data_AF-A0A960FTM8-F1
#
_entry.id   AF-A0A960FTM8-F1
#
_cell.length_a   1.000
_cell.length_b   1.000
_cell.length_c   1.000
_cell.angle_alpha   90.00
_cell.angle_beta   90.00
_cell.angle_gamma   90.00
#
_symmetry.space_group_name_H-M   'P 1'
#
loop_
_entity.id
_entity.type
_entity.pdbx_description
1 polymer ?
#
loop_
_entity_poly.entity_id
_entity_poly.type
_entity_poly.pdbx_seq_one_letter_code
_entity_poly.pdbx_strand_id
1 'polypeptide(L)'
;MKRAVRQPTPHPSGARPPAIPQELVPRHVAIVMDGNGRWAKERGLPRTKGHEQGEHSLFDVVEGAIEIGVKAISAYAFSTENWSRSPDEVRFLMGFNRDVIRRRRDEMHELGVRVRWAG
;
A
#
# COMPACT_ATOMS: atom_id res chain seq x y z
N MET A 1 15.00 -10.28 -23.36
CA MET A 1 13.57 -10.67 -23.30
C MET A 1 12.87 -9.81 -22.26
N LYS A 2 11.68 -9.25 -22.55
CA LYS A 2 10.85 -8.59 -21.52
C LYS A 2 10.34 -9.67 -20.57
N ARG A 3 10.56 -9.52 -19.26
CA ARG A 3 10.06 -10.45 -18.23
C ARG A 3 8.53 -10.51 -18.33
N ALA A 4 7.96 -11.71 -18.29
CA ALA A 4 6.51 -11.85 -18.15
C ALA A 4 6.10 -11.31 -16.77
N VAL A 5 5.15 -10.38 -16.76
CA VAL A 5 4.61 -9.76 -15.55
C VAL A 5 3.18 -10.24 -15.36
N ARG A 6 2.81 -10.61 -14.14
CA ARG A 6 1.44 -11.00 -13.77
C ARG A 6 0.52 -9.79 -14.00
N GLN A 7 -0.67 -10.04 -14.56
CA GLN A 7 -1.70 -9.00 -14.64
C GLN A 7 -2.30 -8.73 -13.25
N PRO A 8 -2.74 -7.50 -12.97
CA PRO A 8 -3.42 -7.18 -11.71
C PRO A 8 -4.61 -8.08 -11.44
N THR A 9 -4.85 -8.37 -10.16
CA THR A 9 -6.08 -9.05 -9.75
C THR A 9 -7.23 -8.04 -9.80
N PRO A 10 -8.34 -8.30 -10.54
CA PRO A 10 -9.46 -7.36 -10.58
C PRO A 10 -10.11 -7.21 -9.21
N HIS A 11 -10.59 -5.99 -8.89
CA HIS A 11 -11.25 -5.72 -7.63
C HIS A 11 -12.53 -6.59 -7.46
N PRO A 12 -12.81 -7.14 -6.25
CA PRO A 12 -13.92 -8.07 -6.02
C PRO A 12 -15.32 -7.53 -6.38
N SER A 13 -15.51 -6.21 -6.35
CA SER A 13 -16.77 -5.58 -6.76
C SER A 13 -17.05 -5.64 -8.27
N GLY A 14 -16.07 -6.06 -9.08
CA GLY A 14 -16.16 -6.00 -10.53
C GLY A 14 -15.93 -4.60 -11.12
N ALA A 15 -15.53 -3.62 -10.30
CA ALA A 15 -15.12 -2.30 -10.78
C ALA A 15 -13.97 -2.42 -11.80
N ARG A 16 -13.88 -1.42 -12.69
CA ARG A 16 -12.85 -1.29 -13.72
C ARG A 16 -12.28 0.12 -13.68
N PRO A 17 -11.03 0.32 -14.13
CA PRO A 17 -10.44 1.65 -14.18
C PRO A 17 -11.30 2.58 -15.05
N PRO A 18 -11.50 3.85 -14.64
CA PRO A 18 -12.24 4.81 -15.44
C PRO A 18 -11.53 5.10 -16.76
N ALA A 19 -12.30 5.41 -17.81
CA ALA A 19 -11.76 5.82 -19.09
C ALA A 19 -11.26 7.27 -19.03
N ILE A 20 -9.99 7.44 -18.68
CA ILE A 20 -9.30 8.73 -18.63
C ILE A 20 -8.24 8.74 -19.74
N PRO A 21 -8.14 9.81 -20.56
CA PRO A 21 -7.04 9.97 -21.51
C PRO A 21 -5.68 9.78 -20.83
N GLN A 22 -4.79 8.99 -21.43
CA GLN A 22 -3.54 8.55 -20.78
C GLN A 22 -2.63 9.71 -20.39
N GLU A 23 -2.69 10.81 -21.14
CA GLU A 23 -1.99 12.07 -20.89
C GLU A 23 -2.47 12.81 -19.63
N LEU A 24 -3.68 12.52 -19.16
CA LEU A 24 -4.26 13.07 -17.93
C LEU A 24 -4.03 12.17 -16.71
N VAL A 25 -3.59 10.92 -16.91
CA VAL A 25 -3.26 10.03 -15.79
C VAL A 25 -1.98 10.54 -15.11
N PRO A 26 -2.01 10.78 -13.79
CA PRO A 26 -0.83 11.26 -13.07
C PRO A 26 0.30 10.24 -13.16
N ARG A 27 1.51 10.72 -13.48
CA ARG A 27 2.70 9.87 -13.53
C ARG A 27 3.10 9.35 -12.14
N HIS A 28 2.83 10.14 -11.09
CA HIS A 28 3.17 9.83 -9.71
C HIS A 28 2.07 10.28 -8.77
N VAL A 29 1.66 9.38 -7.86
CA VAL A 29 0.71 9.65 -6.78
C VAL A 29 1.40 9.42 -5.43
N ALA A 30 1.27 10.35 -4.49
CA ALA A 30 1.73 10.19 -3.12
C ALA A 30 0.54 10.01 -2.17
N ILE A 31 0.64 9.07 -1.23
CA ILE A 31 -0.47 8.64 -0.37
C ILE A 31 -0.01 8.66 1.09
N VAL A 32 -0.75 9.38 1.91
CA VAL A 32 -0.64 9.33 3.37
C VAL A 32 -1.69 8.36 3.90
N MET A 33 -1.25 7.24 4.46
CA MET A 33 -2.13 6.15 4.91
C MET A 33 -2.58 6.35 6.37
N ASP A 34 -3.20 7.49 6.66
CA ASP A 34 -3.70 7.83 7.99
C ASP A 34 -5.07 7.18 8.27
N GLY A 35 -5.45 7.09 9.54
CA GLY A 35 -6.79 6.67 9.98
C GLY A 35 -6.87 5.22 10.47
N ASN A 36 -5.85 4.39 10.28
CA ASN A 36 -5.82 2.99 10.72
C ASN A 36 -6.26 2.81 12.18
N GLY A 37 -5.70 3.62 13.09
CA GLY A 37 -6.04 3.56 14.51
C GLY A 37 -7.46 4.05 14.84
N ARG A 38 -7.98 5.06 14.11
CA ARG A 38 -9.37 5.53 14.26
C ARG A 38 -10.35 4.48 13.77
N TRP A 39 -10.10 3.90 12.60
CA TRP A 39 -10.88 2.82 12.00
C TRP A 39 -11.03 1.62 12.94
N ALA A 40 -9.93 1.23 13.59
CA ALA A 40 -9.95 0.13 14.56
C ALA A 40 -10.78 0.49 15.81
N LYS A 41 -10.59 1.70 16.35
CA LYS A 41 -11.33 2.18 17.53
C LYS A 41 -12.85 2.21 17.30
N GLU A 42 -13.29 2.71 16.15
CA GLU A 42 -14.71 2.74 15.76
C GLU A 42 -15.37 1.36 15.71
N ARG A 43 -14.56 0.30 15.57
CA ARG A 43 -15.01 -1.10 15.49
C ARG A 43 -14.73 -1.89 16.77
N GLY A 44 -14.26 -1.24 17.84
CA GLY A 44 -13.87 -1.91 19.08
C GLY A 44 -12.67 -2.86 18.92
N LEU A 45 -11.84 -2.66 17.89
CA LEU A 45 -10.70 -3.50 17.57
C LEU A 45 -9.38 -2.92 18.13
N PRO A 46 -8.37 -3.75 18.39
CA PRO A 46 -7.02 -3.29 18.65
C PRO A 46 -6.48 -2.47 17.47
N ARG A 47 -5.70 -1.41 17.74
CA ARG A 47 -5.09 -0.54 16.70
C ARG A 47 -4.31 -1.32 15.65
N THR A 48 -3.68 -2.42 16.04
CA THR A 48 -2.93 -3.33 15.17
C THR A 48 -3.77 -3.87 14.01
N LYS A 49 -5.07 -4.14 14.24
CA LYS A 49 -6.01 -4.57 13.19
C LYS A 49 -6.26 -3.50 12.14
N GLY A 50 -6.21 -2.23 12.53
CA GLY A 50 -6.25 -1.13 11.57
C GLY A 50 -5.03 -1.13 10.65
N HIS A 51 -3.84 -1.40 11.19
CA HIS A 51 -2.62 -1.47 10.37
C HIS A 51 -2.61 -2.67 9.42
N GLU A 52 -3.07 -3.84 9.88
CA GLU A 52 -3.30 -5.02 9.02
C GLU A 52 -4.26 -4.70 7.87
N GLN A 53 -5.33 -3.95 8.13
CA GLN A 53 -6.25 -3.52 7.07
C GLN A 53 -5.60 -2.50 6.12
N GLY A 54 -4.78 -1.60 6.64
CA GLY A 54 -4.01 -0.65 5.86
C GLY A 54 -3.04 -1.31 4.87
N GLU A 55 -2.45 -2.46 5.22
CA GLU A 55 -1.67 -3.28 4.27
C GLU A 55 -2.54 -3.67 3.08
N HIS A 56 -3.70 -4.29 3.32
CA HIS A 56 -4.60 -4.72 2.25
C HIS A 56 -5.02 -3.56 1.35
N SER A 57 -5.34 -2.40 1.94
CA SER A 57 -5.68 -1.19 1.18
C SER A 57 -4.52 -0.69 0.30
N LEU A 58 -3.27 -0.72 0.79
CA LEU A 58 -2.12 -0.31 -0.03
C LEU A 58 -1.92 -1.23 -1.23
N PHE A 59 -2.07 -2.54 -1.05
CA PHE A 59 -1.91 -3.50 -2.14
C PHE A 59 -3.00 -3.38 -3.20
N ASP A 60 -4.25 -3.20 -2.78
CA ASP A 60 -5.36 -2.94 -3.71
C ASP A 60 -5.12 -1.66 -4.54
N VAL A 61 -4.59 -0.60 -3.90
CA VAL A 61 -4.18 0.62 -4.61
C VAL A 61 -3.04 0.37 -5.60
N VAL A 62 -2.08 -0.50 -5.27
CA VAL A 62 -1.00 -0.87 -6.20
C VAL A 62 -1.57 -1.58 -7.43
N GLU A 63 -2.50 -2.52 -7.25
CA GLU A 63 -3.18 -3.20 -8.35
C GLU A 63 -3.93 -2.20 -9.23
N GLY A 64 -4.75 -1.33 -8.64
CA GLY A 64 -5.49 -0.29 -9.37
C GLY A 64 -4.58 0.73 -10.08
N ALA A 65 -3.42 1.05 -9.50
CA ALA A 65 -2.43 1.91 -10.14
C ALA A 65 -1.80 1.26 -11.38
N ILE A 66 -1.58 -0.06 -11.35
CA ILE A 66 -1.13 -0.81 -12.53
C ILE A 66 -2.24 -0.81 -13.58
N GLU A 67 -3.50 -1.09 -13.19
CA GLU A 67 -4.65 -1.12 -14.10
C GLU A 67 -4.87 0.21 -14.84
N ILE A 68 -4.82 1.34 -14.12
CA ILE A 68 -5.03 2.68 -14.71
C ILE A 68 -3.76 3.26 -15.35
N GLY A 69 -2.59 2.66 -15.09
CA GLY A 69 -1.33 3.04 -15.72
C GLY A 69 -0.51 4.12 -15.01
N VAL A 70 -0.74 4.38 -13.72
CA VAL A 70 0.13 5.23 -12.87
C VAL A 70 1.52 4.59 -12.80
N LYS A 71 2.58 5.40 -12.93
CA LYS A 71 3.96 4.90 -13.05
C LYS A 71 4.74 4.86 -11.74
N ALA A 72 4.31 5.64 -10.74
CA ALA A 72 4.94 5.67 -9.43
C ALA A 72 3.90 5.91 -8.33
N ILE A 73 4.06 5.19 -7.22
CA ILE A 73 3.36 5.47 -5.96
C ILE A 73 4.41 5.71 -4.89
N SER A 74 4.21 6.76 -4.08
CA SER A 74 4.90 6.94 -2.81
C SER A 74 3.90 6.75 -1.68
N ALA A 75 4.11 5.74 -0.84
CA ALA A 75 3.25 5.47 0.31
C ALA A 75 3.98 5.87 1.60
N TYR A 76 3.35 6.70 2.43
CA TYR A 76 3.92 7.13 3.69
C TYR A 76 3.67 6.06 4.78
N ALA A 77 4.53 5.04 4.80
CA ALA A 77 4.35 3.84 5.63
C ALA A 77 4.77 4.03 7.11
N PHE A 78 5.81 4.82 7.37
CA PHE A 78 6.27 5.18 8.71
C PHE A 78 6.86 6.59 8.68
N SER A 79 6.39 7.44 9.58
CA SER A 79 6.75 8.86 9.66
C SER A 79 7.77 9.10 10.77
N THR A 80 8.64 10.12 10.64
CA THR A 80 9.56 10.48 11.73
C THR A 80 8.82 10.89 13.01
N GLU A 81 7.64 11.47 12.87
CA GLU A 81 6.75 11.83 13.97
C GLU A 81 6.19 10.58 14.70
N ASN A 82 6.23 9.39 14.09
CA ASN A 82 5.81 8.16 14.76
C ASN A 82 6.74 7.76 15.91
N TRP A 83 7.97 8.29 15.97
CA TRP A 83 8.87 8.13 17.11
C TRP A 83 8.33 8.76 18.40
N SER A 84 7.38 9.71 18.31
CA SER A 84 6.72 10.31 19.47
C SER A 84 5.65 9.41 20.13
N ARG A 85 5.33 8.25 19.52
CA ARG A 85 4.35 7.29 20.06
C ARG A 85 4.94 6.43 21.17
N SER A 86 4.10 5.60 21.80
CA SER A 86 4.57 4.69 22.85
C SER A 86 5.60 3.69 22.30
N PRO A 87 6.59 3.27 23.12
CA PRO A 87 7.61 2.31 22.68
C PRO A 87 7.02 0.99 22.15
N ASP A 88 5.90 0.52 22.71
CA ASP A 88 5.20 -0.68 22.23
C ASP A 88 4.61 -0.48 20.84
N GLU A 89 3.99 0.68 20.57
CA GLU A 89 3.43 0.98 19.26
C GLU A 89 4.53 1.11 18.20
N VAL A 90 5.65 1.76 18.54
CA VAL A 90 6.82 1.86 17.65
C VAL A 90 7.39 0.47 17.34
N ARG A 91 7.59 -0.38 18.36
CA ARG A 91 8.06 -1.76 18.16
C ARG A 91 7.13 -2.55 17.25
N PHE A 92 5.83 -2.44 17.46
CA PHE A 92 4.83 -3.08 16.59
C PHE A 92 4.94 -2.59 15.15
N LEU A 93 4.97 -1.27 14.91
CA LEU A 93 5.04 -0.71 13.56
C LEU A 93 6.30 -1.12 12.80
N MET A 94 7.45 -1.17 13.47
CA MET A 94 8.71 -1.62 12.87
C MET A 94 8.65 -3.11 12.48
N GLY A 95 8.15 -3.95 13.39
CA GLY A 95 7.96 -5.39 13.11
C GLY A 95 6.96 -5.61 11.98
N PHE A 96 5.83 -4.89 12.01
CA PHE A 96 4.77 -4.97 11.02
C PHE A 96 5.29 -4.63 9.61
N ASN A 97 5.94 -3.47 9.43
CA ASN A 97 6.48 -3.07 8.13
C ASN A 97 7.49 -4.08 7.57
N ARG A 98 8.38 -4.62 8.41
CA ARG A 98 9.31 -5.68 8.02
C ARG A 98 8.57 -6.91 7.50
N ASP A 99 7.53 -7.34 8.21
CA ASP A 99 6.82 -8.56 7.89
C ASP A 99 5.94 -8.39 6.64
N VAL A 100 5.35 -7.21 6.43
CA VAL A 100 4.64 -6.84 5.19
C VAL A 100 5.56 -6.98 3.98
N ILE A 101 6.74 -6.36 4.03
CA ILE A 101 7.69 -6.42 2.92
C ILE A 101 8.08 -7.88 2.64
N ARG A 102 8.33 -8.69 3.68
CA ARG A 102 8.67 -10.11 3.50
C ARG A 102 7.55 -10.91 2.85
N ARG A 103 6.30 -10.74 3.30
CA ARG A 103 5.15 -11.48 2.77
C ARG A 103 4.83 -11.11 1.32
N ARG A 104 4.99 -9.84 0.98
CA ARG A 104 4.45 -9.27 -0.27
C ARG A 104 5.50 -9.01 -1.34
N ARG A 105 6.79 -9.15 -1.03
CA ARG A 105 7.89 -8.92 -1.99
C ARG A 105 7.72 -9.72 -3.27
N ASP A 106 7.40 -11.01 -3.14
CA ASP A 106 7.35 -11.91 -4.29
C ASP A 106 6.13 -11.57 -5.17
N GLU A 107 4.98 -11.27 -4.55
CA GLU A 107 3.80 -10.74 -5.24
C GLU A 107 4.07 -9.42 -5.98
N MET A 108 4.73 -8.46 -5.32
CA MET A 108 5.16 -7.20 -5.96
C MET A 108 6.12 -7.46 -7.13
N HIS A 109 7.02 -8.43 -6.98
CA HIS A 109 7.94 -8.81 -8.04
C HIS A 109 7.19 -9.41 -9.23
N GLU A 110 6.24 -10.32 -9.01
CA GLU A 110 5.41 -10.91 -10.06
C GLU A 110 4.60 -9.85 -10.81
N LEU A 111 4.07 -8.85 -10.10
CA LEU A 111 3.38 -7.66 -10.65
C LEU A 111 4.32 -6.66 -11.33
N GLY A 112 5.63 -6.91 -11.36
CA GLY A 112 6.60 -6.01 -12.00
C GLY A 112 6.84 -4.71 -11.23
N VAL A 113 6.39 -4.64 -9.98
CA VAL A 113 6.56 -3.49 -9.09
C VAL A 113 8.01 -3.45 -8.61
N ARG A 114 8.63 -2.27 -8.75
CA ARG A 114 9.95 -2.00 -8.18
C ARG A 114 9.79 -1.24 -6.87
N VAL A 115 10.05 -1.93 -5.76
CA VAL A 115 10.06 -1.30 -4.42
C VAL A 115 11.35 -0.52 -4.23
N ARG A 116 11.24 0.70 -3.71
CA ARG A 116 12.37 1.53 -3.28
C ARG A 116 12.08 2.04 -1.87
N TRP A 117 13.04 1.87 -0.97
CA TRP A 117 12.99 2.49 0.34
C TRP A 117 13.48 3.94 0.24
N ALA A 118 12.77 4.85 0.91
CA ALA A 118 13.14 6.24 1.09
C ALA A 118 12.93 6.57 2.57
N GLY A 119 13.96 7.12 3.21
CA GLY A 119 13.99 7.42 4.64
C GLY A 119 15.39 7.77 5.09
#